data_AF-G3A017-F1
#
_entry.id   AF-G3A017-F1
#
_cell.length_a   1.000
_cell.length_b   1.000
_cell.length_c   1.000
_cell.angle_alpha   90.00
_cell.angle_beta   90.00
_cell.angle_gamma   90.00
#
_symmetry.space_group_name_H-M   'P 1'
#
loop_
_entity.id
_entity.type
_entity.pdbx_description
1 polymer ?
#
loop_
_entity_poly.entity_id
_entity_poly.type
_entity_poly.pdbx_seq_one_letter_code
_entity_poly.pdbx_strand_id
1 'polypeptide(L)'
;MQRAKAGHVEGYYAVGTTGNTAGYYLATAVENNGRRLGTVATKIGLDRLEHYWLGGIERRVVVLDENGVVVLSSRPEWKGRVTRALTDGQRQHLYDTQQYNRATMATLVWQRVAPTFGEKRFVRVGLDNSTQDYLAVSTVAPGLAMQLVVLVDPTDARRLAFAEAGLVAILVALIALSMHIVYEKRLTAQEQRLSREALHMAYERLKGQFERRSEQLRVANEWLRREVAERVESEGKLRSYQDELIRTENLAVIGQMSAGLAHEINQPLAAMATLSENAVRFLQRGAAYRRCSSTTPTAAHGPKGRIARTRPISARSSCASACWST
;
A
#
# COMPACT_ATOMS: atom_id res chain seq x y z
N MET A 1 -85.85 -12.03 29.07
CA MET A 1 -86.75 -12.52 30.15
C MET A 1 -87.92 -13.38 29.67
N GLN A 2 -88.47 -13.19 28.47
CA GLN A 2 -89.58 -14.02 27.98
C GLN A 2 -89.22 -15.51 27.85
N ARG A 3 -87.93 -15.84 27.66
CA ARG A 3 -87.40 -17.20 27.49
C ARG A 3 -87.06 -17.98 28.78
N ALA A 4 -87.09 -17.33 29.95
CA ALA A 4 -86.75 -17.99 31.21
C ALA A 4 -87.67 -19.18 31.50
N LYS A 5 -87.09 -20.32 31.88
CA LYS A 5 -87.77 -21.59 32.23
C LYS A 5 -87.64 -21.86 33.73
N ALA A 6 -88.62 -22.52 34.34
CA ALA A 6 -88.47 -22.93 35.74
C ALA A 6 -87.32 -23.92 35.90
N GLY A 7 -86.55 -23.75 36.98
CA GLY A 7 -85.36 -24.57 37.26
C GLY A 7 -84.10 -24.25 36.45
N HIS A 8 -84.15 -23.29 35.53
CA HIS A 8 -82.99 -22.85 34.76
C HIS A 8 -82.77 -21.34 34.90
N VAL A 9 -81.55 -20.94 35.26
CA VAL A 9 -81.19 -19.52 35.36
C VAL A 9 -80.57 -19.09 34.04
N GLU A 10 -81.25 -18.18 33.34
CA GLU A 10 -80.70 -17.55 32.15
C GLU A 10 -80.03 -16.23 32.53
N GLY A 11 -78.79 -16.04 32.07
CA GLY A 11 -78.03 -14.81 32.28
C GLY A 11 -77.82 -14.06 30.98
N TYR A 12 -77.98 -12.75 31.00
CA TYR A 12 -77.63 -11.89 29.86
C TYR A 12 -77.14 -10.51 30.31
N TYR A 13 -76.28 -9.91 29.51
CA TYR A 13 -75.82 -8.54 29.70
C TYR A 13 -76.84 -7.54 29.15
N ALA A 14 -77.14 -6.47 29.89
CA ALA A 14 -77.90 -5.35 29.36
C ALA A 14 -77.55 -4.01 30.03
N VAL A 15 -77.84 -2.91 29.34
CA VAL A 15 -77.73 -1.53 29.85
C VAL A 15 -79.12 -1.03 30.22
N GLY A 16 -79.32 -0.66 31.49
CA GLY A 16 -80.63 -0.23 31.99
C GLY A 16 -81.08 1.13 31.43
N THR A 17 -82.37 1.29 31.13
CA THR A 17 -82.94 2.49 30.51
C THR A 17 -83.06 3.70 31.46
N THR A 18 -83.38 3.47 32.74
CA THR A 18 -83.63 4.55 33.72
C THR A 18 -82.35 5.18 34.30
N GLY A 19 -81.19 4.56 34.12
CA GLY A 19 -79.93 5.04 34.71
C GLY A 19 -78.68 4.78 33.89
N ASN A 20 -78.81 4.23 32.67
CA ASN A 20 -77.71 3.90 31.76
C ASN A 20 -76.57 3.08 32.39
N THR A 21 -76.86 2.33 33.46
CA THR A 21 -75.89 1.49 34.18
C THR A 21 -75.92 0.08 33.65
N ALA A 22 -74.74 -0.40 33.25
CA ALA A 22 -74.56 -1.76 32.76
C ALA A 22 -74.75 -2.77 33.90
N GLY A 23 -75.40 -3.88 33.59
CA GLY A 23 -75.57 -4.97 34.54
C GLY A 23 -75.71 -6.31 33.87
N TYR A 24 -75.36 -7.35 34.62
CA TYR A 24 -75.68 -8.72 34.25
C TYR A 24 -76.99 -9.12 34.92
N TYR A 25 -77.98 -9.51 34.12
CA TYR A 25 -79.32 -9.87 34.60
C TYR A 25 -79.44 -11.39 34.61
N LEU A 26 -79.70 -11.94 35.79
CA LEU A 26 -80.06 -13.34 35.97
C LEU A 26 -81.56 -13.43 36.12
N ALA A 27 -82.23 -14.25 35.31
CA ALA A 27 -83.67 -14.42 35.36
C ALA A 27 -84.06 -15.90 35.41
N THR A 28 -85.10 -16.20 36.20
CA THR A 28 -85.71 -17.53 36.27
C THR A 28 -87.22 -17.40 36.33
N ALA A 29 -87.95 -18.34 35.72
CA ALA A 29 -89.40 -18.35 35.81
C ALA A 29 -89.85 -18.96 37.13
N VAL A 30 -90.87 -18.36 37.73
CA VAL A 30 -91.54 -18.91 38.91
C VAL A 30 -92.79 -19.63 38.43
N GLU A 31 -92.85 -20.92 38.68
CA GLU A 31 -93.97 -21.78 38.33
C GLU A 31 -94.61 -22.35 39.60
N ASN A 32 -95.93 -22.53 39.56
CA ASN A 32 -96.68 -23.24 40.58
C ASN A 32 -97.64 -24.21 39.88
N ASN A 33 -97.55 -25.50 40.23
CA ASN A 33 -98.34 -26.58 39.62
C ASN A 33 -98.31 -26.57 38.08
N GLY A 34 -97.13 -26.36 37.49
CA GLY A 34 -96.94 -26.32 36.03
C GLY A 34 -97.45 -25.06 35.33
N ARG A 35 -97.97 -24.06 36.08
CA ARG A 35 -98.39 -22.76 35.54
C ARG A 35 -97.38 -21.67 35.92
N ARG A 36 -96.89 -20.93 34.92
CA ARG A 36 -95.99 -19.77 35.13
C ARG A 36 -96.73 -18.65 35.86
N LEU A 37 -96.28 -18.35 37.08
CA LEU A 37 -96.77 -17.23 37.89
C LEU A 37 -96.07 -15.92 37.52
N GLY A 38 -94.80 -15.99 37.11
CA GLY A 38 -94.03 -14.81 36.78
C GLY A 38 -92.56 -15.11 36.49
N THR A 39 -91.73 -14.07 36.55
CA THR A 39 -90.27 -14.17 36.41
C THR A 39 -89.64 -13.37 37.53
N VAL A 40 -88.67 -13.97 38.22
CA VAL A 40 -87.82 -13.25 39.17
C VAL A 40 -86.51 -12.96 38.46
N ALA A 41 -86.02 -11.73 38.60
CA ALA A 41 -84.76 -11.33 38.04
C ALA A 41 -83.91 -10.54 39.02
N THR A 42 -82.60 -10.81 39.00
CA THR A 42 -81.60 -10.14 39.82
C THR A 42 -80.62 -9.43 38.91
N LYS A 43 -80.45 -8.11 39.11
CA LYS A 43 -79.42 -7.31 38.44
C LYS A 43 -78.14 -7.32 39.27
N ILE A 44 -77.05 -7.79 38.68
CA ILE A 44 -75.69 -7.66 39.22
C ILE A 44 -75.06 -6.43 38.56
N GLY A 45 -74.80 -5.39 39.34
CA GLY A 45 -74.12 -4.19 38.86
C GLY A 45 -72.65 -4.48 38.53
N LEU A 46 -72.22 -4.11 37.33
CA LEU A 46 -70.86 -4.40 36.86
C LEU A 46 -69.88 -3.24 37.11
N ASP A 47 -70.38 -2.05 37.44
CA ASP A 47 -69.54 -0.85 37.63
C ASP A 47 -68.51 -1.02 38.75
N ARG A 48 -68.88 -1.69 39.85
CA ARG A 48 -67.94 -2.04 40.93
C ARG A 48 -66.91 -3.05 40.47
N LEU A 49 -67.32 -4.06 39.71
CA LEU A 49 -66.41 -5.08 39.19
C LEU A 49 -65.37 -4.45 38.27
N GLU A 50 -65.79 -3.55 37.40
CA GLU A 50 -64.92 -2.79 36.51
C GLU A 50 -63.91 -1.94 37.29
N HIS A 51 -64.38 -1.18 38.29
CA HIS A 51 -63.48 -0.31 39.06
C HIS A 51 -62.45 -1.10 39.89
N TYR A 52 -62.88 -2.16 40.60
CA TYR A 52 -61.99 -2.93 41.47
C TYR A 52 -61.07 -3.88 40.71
N TRP A 53 -61.56 -4.54 39.64
CA TRP A 53 -60.75 -5.52 38.93
C TRP A 53 -59.92 -4.88 37.83
N LEU A 54 -60.45 -3.89 37.10
CA LEU A 54 -59.74 -3.37 35.93
C LEU A 54 -58.90 -2.12 36.25
N GLY A 55 -59.18 -1.42 37.34
CA GLY A 55 -58.42 -0.24 37.76
C GLY A 55 -57.01 -0.52 38.29
N GLY A 56 -56.75 -1.74 38.79
CA GLY A 56 -55.48 -2.13 39.41
C GLY A 56 -54.64 -3.14 38.64
N ILE A 57 -55.09 -3.61 37.47
CA ILE A 57 -54.37 -4.61 36.68
C ILE A 57 -53.58 -3.88 35.58
N GLU A 58 -52.25 -4.01 35.60
CA GLU A 58 -51.37 -3.48 34.54
C GLU A 58 -51.65 -4.11 33.16
N ARG A 59 -52.19 -5.34 33.16
CA ARG A 59 -52.56 -6.07 31.95
C ARG A 59 -53.86 -5.56 31.35
N ARG A 60 -53.91 -5.55 30.02
CA ARG A 60 -55.10 -5.17 29.27
C ARG A 60 -56.10 -6.33 29.29
N VAL A 61 -57.30 -6.10 29.82
CA VAL A 61 -58.33 -7.13 29.98
C VAL A 61 -59.63 -6.65 29.34
N VAL A 62 -60.30 -7.55 28.63
CA VAL A 62 -61.56 -7.32 27.93
C VAL A 62 -62.50 -8.47 28.24
N VAL A 63 -63.77 -8.17 28.51
CA VAL A 63 -64.84 -9.17 28.60
C VAL A 63 -65.78 -8.94 27.43
N LEU A 64 -66.00 -9.99 26.65
CA LEU A 64 -66.91 -10.02 25.51
C LEU A 64 -68.17 -10.79 25.89
N ASP A 65 -69.32 -10.31 25.42
CA ASP A 65 -70.54 -11.10 25.48
C ASP A 65 -70.68 -12.05 24.27
N GLU A 66 -71.80 -12.77 24.23
CA GLU A 66 -72.18 -13.66 23.12
C GLU A 66 -72.25 -12.96 21.74
N ASN A 67 -72.49 -11.66 21.72
CA ASN A 67 -72.55 -10.87 20.49
C ASN A 67 -71.16 -10.36 20.06
N GLY A 68 -70.12 -10.56 20.89
CA GLY A 68 -68.77 -10.04 20.65
C GLY A 68 -68.66 -8.54 20.94
N VAL A 69 -69.60 -7.99 21.71
CA VAL A 69 -69.56 -6.62 22.23
C VAL A 69 -68.67 -6.61 23.47
N VAL A 70 -67.82 -5.59 23.58
CA VAL A 70 -66.99 -5.35 24.76
C VAL A 70 -67.87 -4.81 25.90
N VAL A 71 -68.17 -5.67 26.87
CA VAL A 71 -69.04 -5.32 28.01
C VAL A 71 -68.26 -4.76 29.20
N LEU A 72 -67.01 -5.21 29.38
CA LEU A 72 -66.06 -4.68 30.37
C LEU A 72 -64.69 -4.56 29.72
N SER A 73 -63.96 -3.49 30.04
CA SER A 73 -62.59 -3.33 29.57
C SER A 73 -61.75 -2.49 30.52
N SER A 74 -60.47 -2.84 30.67
CA SER A 74 -59.49 -1.96 31.34
C SER A 74 -59.16 -0.70 30.53
N ARG A 75 -59.59 -0.62 29.26
CA ARG A 75 -59.54 0.60 28.45
C ARG A 75 -60.95 1.13 28.22
N PRO A 76 -61.34 2.27 28.84
CA PRO A 76 -62.69 2.82 28.74
C PRO A 76 -63.14 3.07 27.30
N GLU A 77 -62.21 3.48 26.43
CA GLU A 77 -62.41 3.72 24.99
C GLU A 77 -62.87 2.50 24.19
N TRP A 78 -62.67 1.27 24.71
CA TRP A 78 -63.04 0.03 24.04
C TRP A 78 -64.44 -0.46 24.44
N LYS A 79 -64.99 0.03 25.55
CA LYS A 79 -66.30 -0.39 26.07
C LYS A 79 -67.42 -0.06 25.08
N GLY A 80 -68.34 -1.00 24.89
CA GLY A 80 -69.49 -0.88 23.98
C GLY A 80 -69.15 -1.06 22.49
N ARG A 81 -67.88 -1.31 22.14
CA ARG A 81 -67.47 -1.58 20.76
C ARG A 81 -67.61 -3.05 20.40
N VAL A 82 -67.77 -3.33 19.11
CA VAL A 82 -67.88 -4.69 18.58
C VAL A 82 -66.54 -5.16 18.01
N THR A 83 -66.12 -6.36 18.41
CA THR A 83 -64.87 -6.99 17.93
C THR A 83 -65.03 -7.68 16.57
N ARG A 84 -66.26 -7.85 16.10
CA ARG A 84 -66.58 -8.44 14.80
C ARG A 84 -67.60 -7.59 14.08
N ALA A 85 -67.56 -7.60 12.75
CA ALA A 85 -68.60 -6.97 11.96
C ALA A 85 -69.96 -7.63 12.26
N LEU A 86 -70.94 -6.82 12.66
CA LEU A 86 -72.32 -7.27 12.84
C LEU A 86 -73.08 -7.10 11.53
N THR A 87 -73.79 -8.14 11.12
CA THR A 87 -74.74 -8.07 9.99
C THR A 87 -75.85 -7.06 10.28
N ASP A 88 -76.49 -6.51 9.26
CA ASP A 88 -77.59 -5.54 9.44
C ASP A 88 -78.75 -6.14 10.26
N GLY A 89 -79.08 -7.42 10.02
CA GLY A 89 -80.10 -8.13 10.81
C GLY A 89 -79.73 -8.29 12.28
N GLN A 90 -78.46 -8.56 12.59
CA GLN A 90 -77.98 -8.59 13.99
C GLN A 90 -78.06 -7.21 14.64
N ARG A 91 -77.63 -6.15 13.92
CA ARG A 91 -77.72 -4.78 14.43
C ARG A 91 -79.16 -4.37 14.73
N GLN A 92 -80.09 -4.69 13.83
CA GLN A 92 -81.51 -4.39 14.02
C GLN A 92 -82.08 -5.16 15.22
N HIS A 93 -81.78 -6.46 15.35
CA HIS A 93 -82.22 -7.24 16.50
C HIS A 93 -81.71 -6.69 17.84
N LEU A 94 -80.43 -6.27 17.91
CA LEU A 94 -79.87 -5.66 19.13
C LEU A 94 -80.46 -4.28 19.43
N TYR A 95 -80.86 -3.54 18.39
CA TYR A 95 -81.56 -2.27 18.53
C TYR A 95 -82.99 -2.46 19.07
N ASP A 96 -83.74 -3.40 18.49
CA ASP A 96 -85.14 -3.69 18.85
C ASP A 96 -85.27 -4.26 20.27
N THR A 97 -84.34 -5.13 20.67
CA THR A 97 -84.29 -5.70 22.02
C THR A 97 -83.83 -4.70 23.09
N GLN A 98 -83.33 -3.52 22.69
CA GLN A 98 -82.78 -2.49 23.57
C GLN A 98 -81.71 -2.99 24.55
N GLN A 99 -81.06 -4.12 24.25
CA GLN A 99 -80.10 -4.76 25.15
C GLN A 99 -78.96 -3.81 25.54
N TYR A 100 -78.54 -2.95 24.60
CA TYR A 100 -77.49 -1.94 24.81
C TYR A 100 -78.06 -0.52 24.84
N ASN A 101 -79.32 -0.35 25.25
CA ASN A 101 -79.99 0.95 25.35
C ASN A 101 -79.89 1.80 24.06
N ARG A 102 -80.00 1.16 22.89
CA ARG A 102 -79.88 1.78 21.55
C ARG A 102 -78.54 2.52 21.30
N ALA A 103 -77.48 2.15 22.01
CA ALA A 103 -76.15 2.68 21.77
C ALA A 103 -75.66 2.37 20.34
N THR A 104 -75.00 3.33 19.70
CA THR A 104 -74.35 3.12 18.41
C THR A 104 -73.08 2.30 18.62
N MET A 105 -73.02 1.11 18.02
CA MET A 105 -71.89 0.20 18.17
C MET A 105 -70.80 0.53 17.14
N ALA A 106 -69.75 1.20 17.60
CA ALA A 106 -68.54 1.37 16.80
C ALA A 106 -67.72 0.07 16.78
N THR A 107 -66.97 -0.15 15.71
CA THR A 107 -66.05 -1.30 15.61
C THR A 107 -64.80 -1.06 16.45
N LEU A 108 -64.28 -2.15 17.01
CA LEU A 108 -62.93 -2.24 17.54
C LEU A 108 -62.13 -3.10 16.55
N VAL A 109 -60.98 -2.60 16.09
CA VAL A 109 -60.10 -3.41 15.24
C VAL A 109 -59.72 -4.64 16.04
N TRP A 110 -60.05 -5.82 15.53
CA TRP A 110 -59.73 -7.10 16.15
C TRP A 110 -59.38 -8.11 15.07
N GLN A 111 -58.13 -8.06 14.63
CA GLN A 111 -57.65 -8.85 13.50
C GLN A 111 -56.65 -9.91 13.95
N ARG A 112 -56.72 -11.11 13.38
CA ARG A 112 -55.73 -12.16 13.63
C ARG A 112 -54.49 -11.87 12.79
N VAL A 113 -53.32 -11.80 13.42
CA VAL A 113 -52.05 -11.45 12.74
C VAL A 113 -51.08 -12.62 12.58
N ALA A 114 -51.32 -13.74 13.26
CA ALA A 114 -50.50 -14.94 13.15
C ALA A 114 -51.35 -16.22 13.30
N PRO A 115 -50.83 -17.40 12.90
CA PRO A 115 -51.47 -18.68 13.16
C PRO A 115 -51.72 -18.90 14.65
N THR A 116 -52.79 -19.64 14.96
CA THR A 116 -53.18 -19.94 16.34
C THR A 116 -52.21 -20.95 16.97
N PHE A 117 -51.79 -20.68 18.22
CA PHE A 117 -50.97 -21.59 19.03
C PHE A 117 -51.80 -22.10 20.22
N GLY A 118 -52.55 -23.19 20.02
CA GLY A 118 -53.48 -23.70 21.04
C GLY A 118 -54.57 -22.69 21.38
N GLU A 119 -54.75 -22.34 22.66
CA GLU A 119 -55.71 -21.31 23.10
C GLU A 119 -55.16 -19.87 23.00
N LYS A 120 -53.87 -19.72 22.64
CA LYS A 120 -53.20 -18.43 22.53
C LYS A 120 -53.16 -17.98 21.07
N ARG A 121 -53.44 -16.70 20.85
CA ARG A 121 -53.51 -16.12 19.49
C ARG A 121 -52.93 -14.72 19.47
N PHE A 122 -52.15 -14.42 18.44
CA PHE A 122 -51.73 -13.04 18.20
C PHE A 122 -52.86 -12.28 17.50
N VAL A 123 -53.28 -11.18 18.12
CA VAL A 123 -54.36 -10.32 17.63
C VAL A 123 -53.90 -8.88 17.61
N ARG A 124 -54.25 -8.16 16.54
CA ARG A 124 -54.14 -6.71 16.47
C ARG A 124 -55.41 -6.10 17.02
N VAL A 125 -55.26 -5.34 18.10
CA VAL A 125 -56.38 -4.71 18.80
C VAL A 125 -56.16 -3.21 18.93
N GLY A 126 -57.20 -2.44 18.66
CA GLY A 126 -57.19 -1.00 18.89
C GLY A 126 -58.26 -0.26 18.11
N LEU A 127 -58.12 1.05 18.07
CA LEU A 127 -58.93 1.95 17.27
C LEU A 127 -58.25 2.17 15.92
N ASP A 128 -58.98 2.63 14.90
CA ASP A 128 -58.47 2.77 13.53
C ASP A 128 -57.13 3.55 13.45
N ASN A 129 -56.92 4.49 14.37
CA ASN A 129 -55.78 5.40 14.44
C ASN A 129 -54.63 4.87 15.32
N SER A 130 -54.89 3.85 16.14
CA SER A 130 -53.97 3.35 17.16
C SER A 130 -54.25 1.87 17.42
N THR A 131 -53.54 1.02 16.70
CA THR A 131 -53.60 -0.44 16.83
C THR A 131 -52.29 -1.00 17.35
N GLN A 132 -52.37 -2.02 18.19
CA GLN A 132 -51.19 -2.73 18.71
C GLN A 132 -51.40 -4.24 18.64
N ASP A 133 -50.32 -4.98 18.42
CA ASP A 133 -50.33 -6.44 18.41
C ASP A 133 -50.22 -6.97 19.86
N TYR A 134 -51.10 -7.88 20.21
CA TYR A 134 -51.18 -8.51 21.52
C TYR A 134 -51.19 -10.03 21.40
N LEU A 135 -50.66 -10.70 22.41
CA LEU A 135 -50.98 -12.11 22.63
C LEU A 135 -52.28 -12.18 23.43
N ALA A 136 -53.37 -12.57 22.77
CA ALA A 136 -54.66 -12.79 23.42
C ALA A 136 -54.76 -14.23 23.94
N VAL A 137 -55.10 -14.33 25.23
CA VAL A 137 -55.48 -15.56 25.90
C VAL A 137 -56.94 -15.42 26.31
N SER A 138 -57.79 -16.32 25.83
CA SER A 138 -59.23 -16.24 26.06
C SER A 138 -59.76 -17.44 26.80
N THR A 139 -60.60 -17.21 27.80
CA THR A 139 -61.31 -18.24 28.55
C THR A 139 -62.79 -17.88 28.65
N VAL A 140 -63.67 -18.88 28.64
CA VAL A 140 -65.12 -18.68 28.84
C VAL A 140 -65.38 -18.70 30.34
N ALA A 141 -66.10 -17.69 30.84
CA ALA A 141 -66.41 -17.62 32.26
C ALA A 141 -67.44 -18.72 32.62
N PRO A 142 -67.14 -19.64 33.55
CA PRO A 142 -68.06 -20.72 33.89
C PRO A 142 -69.42 -20.18 34.37
N GLY A 143 -70.52 -20.66 33.77
CA GLY A 143 -71.89 -20.24 34.11
C GLY A 143 -72.31 -18.86 33.59
N LEU A 144 -71.42 -18.16 32.87
CA LEU A 144 -71.69 -16.87 32.23
C LEU A 144 -71.38 -17.04 30.74
N ALA A 145 -72.31 -16.69 29.85
CA ALA A 145 -72.10 -16.77 28.40
C ALA A 145 -71.16 -15.64 27.88
N MET A 146 -70.11 -15.34 28.64
CA MET A 146 -69.16 -14.26 28.41
C MET A 146 -67.74 -14.83 28.29
N GLN A 147 -66.94 -14.21 27.44
CA GLN A 147 -65.56 -14.57 27.19
C GLN A 147 -64.63 -13.51 27.80
N LEU A 148 -63.78 -13.93 28.74
CA LEU A 148 -62.69 -13.13 29.27
C LEU A 148 -61.48 -13.25 28.35
N VAL A 149 -60.96 -12.12 27.89
CA VAL A 149 -59.76 -12.04 27.05
C VAL A 149 -58.71 -11.17 27.74
N VAL A 150 -57.55 -11.77 28.00
CA VAL A 150 -56.38 -11.07 28.51
C VAL A 150 -55.42 -10.81 27.35
N LEU A 151 -55.04 -9.55 27.17
CA LEU A 151 -54.16 -9.06 26.12
C LEU A 151 -52.79 -8.76 26.73
N VAL A 152 -51.80 -9.56 26.35
CA VAL A 152 -50.41 -9.42 26.82
C VAL A 152 -49.58 -8.73 25.74
N ASP A 153 -48.80 -7.73 26.13
CA ASP A 153 -47.94 -6.97 25.23
C ASP A 153 -46.66 -7.77 24.90
N PRO A 154 -46.40 -8.14 23.63
CA PRO A 154 -45.23 -8.92 23.26
C PRO A 154 -43.98 -8.04 23.04
N THR A 155 -44.06 -6.70 23.17
CA THR A 155 -42.94 -5.81 22.86
C THR A 155 -41.69 -6.12 23.67
N ASP A 156 -41.84 -6.46 24.94
CA ASP A 156 -40.70 -6.70 25.82
C ASP A 156 -39.97 -8.00 25.46
N ALA A 157 -40.72 -9.05 25.12
CA ALA A 157 -40.17 -10.30 24.61
C ALA A 157 -39.45 -10.10 23.27
N ARG A 158 -40.01 -9.26 22.37
CA ARG A 158 -39.38 -8.94 21.09
C ARG A 158 -38.08 -8.13 21.27
N ARG A 159 -38.06 -7.14 22.17
CA ARG A 159 -36.87 -6.33 22.43
C ARG A 159 -35.71 -7.16 22.93
N LEU A 160 -35.97 -8.11 23.83
CA LEU A 160 -34.93 -9.00 24.34
C LEU A 160 -34.41 -9.93 23.23
N ALA A 161 -35.30 -10.50 22.40
CA ALA A 161 -34.91 -11.33 21.26
C ALA A 161 -34.09 -10.58 20.21
N PHE A 162 -34.44 -9.32 19.91
CA PHE A 162 -33.65 -8.50 18.98
C PHE A 162 -32.30 -8.07 19.55
N ALA A 163 -32.19 -7.88 20.87
CA ALA A 163 -30.91 -7.59 21.52
C ALA A 163 -29.92 -8.77 21.41
N GLU A 164 -30.40 -10.00 21.61
CA GLU A 164 -29.59 -11.22 21.42
C GLU A 164 -29.15 -11.39 19.96
N ALA A 165 -30.06 -11.18 19.00
CA ALA A 165 -29.74 -11.22 17.58
C ALA A 165 -28.69 -10.15 17.19
N GLY A 166 -28.73 -8.99 17.85
CA GLY A 166 -27.75 -7.92 17.66
C GLY A 166 -26.32 -8.35 18.01
N LEU A 167 -26.14 -9.07 19.12
CA LEU A 167 -24.82 -9.57 19.53
C LEU A 167 -24.26 -10.58 18.52
N VAL A 168 -25.09 -11.49 18.02
CA VAL A 168 -24.69 -12.46 16.98
C VAL A 168 -24.31 -11.73 15.69
N ALA A 169 -25.08 -10.72 15.27
CA ALA A 169 -24.76 -9.93 14.08
C ALA A 169 -23.43 -9.18 14.22
N ILE A 170 -23.16 -8.60 15.39
CA ILE A 170 -21.87 -7.94 15.69
C ILE A 170 -20.73 -8.97 15.62
N LEU A 171 -20.88 -10.15 16.23
CA LEU A 171 -19.87 -11.20 16.20
C LEU A 171 -19.57 -11.65 14.76
N VAL A 172 -20.59 -11.87 13.94
CA VAL A 172 -20.44 -12.24 12.53
C VAL A 172 -19.72 -11.13 11.75
N ALA A 173 -20.07 -9.86 11.99
CA ALA A 173 -19.40 -8.72 11.35
C ALA A 173 -17.92 -8.63 11.75
N LEU A 174 -17.59 -8.86 13.03
CA LEU A 174 -16.20 -8.89 13.51
C LEU A 174 -15.40 -10.04 12.89
N ILE A 175 -16.00 -11.22 12.77
CA ILE A 175 -15.36 -12.37 12.11
C ILE A 175 -15.10 -12.04 10.63
N ALA A 176 -16.10 -11.52 9.92
CA ALA A 176 -15.95 -11.13 8.52
C ALA A 176 -14.86 -10.06 8.32
N LEU A 177 -14.82 -9.05 9.20
CA LEU A 177 -13.79 -8.02 9.18
C LEU A 177 -12.39 -8.61 9.45
N SER A 178 -12.27 -9.49 10.44
CA SER A 178 -11.00 -10.15 10.75
C SER A 178 -10.51 -11.02 9.58
N MET A 179 -11.41 -11.74 8.91
CA MET A 179 -11.09 -12.51 7.70
C MET A 179 -10.62 -11.60 6.57
N HIS A 180 -11.28 -10.46 6.36
CA HIS A 180 -10.90 -9.49 5.35
C HIS A 180 -9.50 -8.91 5.60
N ILE A 181 -9.21 -8.50 6.84
CA ILE A 181 -7.88 -8.00 7.23
C ILE A 181 -6.81 -9.07 7.01
N VAL A 182 -7.06 -10.32 7.43
CA VAL A 182 -6.10 -11.43 7.24
C VAL A 182 -5.90 -11.71 5.74
N TYR A 183 -6.95 -11.65 4.93
CA TYR A 183 -6.89 -11.85 3.49
C TYR A 183 -6.00 -10.80 2.82
N GLU A 184 -6.24 -9.51 3.09
CA GLU A 184 -5.43 -8.42 2.55
C GLU A 184 -3.96 -8.53 3.00
N LYS A 185 -3.72 -8.81 4.29
CA LYS A 185 -2.36 -8.97 4.81
C LYS A 185 -1.63 -10.15 4.16
N ARG A 186 -2.32 -11.24 3.84
CA ARG A 186 -1.73 -12.39 3.14
C ARG A 186 -1.34 -12.04 1.71
N LEU A 187 -2.19 -11.29 0.99
CA LEU A 187 -1.88 -10.83 -0.38
C LEU A 187 -0.65 -9.92 -0.39
N THR A 188 -0.62 -8.89 0.45
CA THR A 188 0.53 -7.97 0.52
C THR A 188 1.81 -8.69 0.94
N ALA A 189 1.73 -9.66 1.86
CA ALA A 189 2.89 -10.42 2.29
C ALA A 189 3.48 -11.29 1.17
N GLN A 190 2.66 -11.79 0.25
CA GLN A 190 3.14 -12.55 -0.92
C GLN A 190 3.88 -11.64 -1.91
N GLU A 191 3.32 -10.48 -2.24
CA GLU A 191 3.97 -9.49 -3.12
C GLU A 191 5.33 -9.04 -2.58
N GLN A 192 5.40 -8.80 -1.26
CA GLN A 192 6.65 -8.41 -0.61
C GLN A 192 7.71 -9.51 -0.67
N ARG A 193 7.33 -10.79 -0.57
CA ARG A 193 8.27 -11.92 -0.68
C ARG A 193 8.89 -11.98 -2.08
N LEU A 194 8.06 -11.92 -3.12
CA LEU A 194 8.53 -11.93 -4.52
C LEU A 194 9.43 -10.73 -4.84
N SER A 195 9.08 -9.54 -4.34
CA SER A 195 9.89 -8.33 -4.53
C SER A 195 11.27 -8.45 -3.84
N ARG A 196 11.34 -9.02 -2.64
CA ARG A 196 12.61 -9.25 -1.93
C ARG A 196 13.51 -10.23 -2.68
N GLU A 197 12.96 -11.31 -3.21
CA GLU A 197 13.69 -12.29 -4.01
C GLU A 197 14.22 -11.66 -5.31
N ALA A 198 13.38 -10.89 -6.02
CA ALA A 198 13.79 -10.17 -7.22
C ALA A 198 14.92 -9.17 -6.93
N LEU A 199 14.85 -8.45 -5.80
CA LEU A 199 15.89 -7.52 -5.37
C LEU A 199 17.20 -8.24 -5.03
N HIS A 200 17.14 -9.39 -4.33
CA HIS A 200 18.33 -10.19 -4.02
C HIS A 200 19.02 -10.68 -5.31
N MET A 201 18.24 -11.18 -6.27
CA MET A 201 18.77 -11.64 -7.54
C MET A 201 19.38 -10.49 -8.37
N ALA A 202 18.78 -9.30 -8.33
CA ALA A 202 19.34 -8.11 -8.98
C ALA A 202 20.64 -7.65 -8.30
N TYR A 203 20.68 -7.67 -6.96
CA TYR A 203 21.85 -7.32 -6.18
C TYR A 203 23.03 -8.26 -6.46
N GLU A 204 22.81 -9.58 -6.44
CA GLU A 204 23.84 -10.58 -6.72
C GLU A 204 24.39 -10.46 -8.15
N ARG A 205 23.51 -10.19 -9.14
CA ARG A 205 23.95 -9.92 -10.52
C ARG A 205 24.85 -8.68 -10.60
N LEU A 206 24.47 -7.58 -9.95
CA LEU A 206 25.24 -6.35 -9.96
C LEU A 206 26.58 -6.53 -9.25
N LYS A 207 26.57 -7.21 -8.10
CA LYS A 207 27.78 -7.55 -7.34
C LYS A 207 28.74 -8.36 -8.18
N GLY A 208 28.26 -9.41 -8.85
CA GLY A 208 29.09 -10.22 -9.76
C GLY A 208 29.66 -9.42 -10.95
N GLN A 209 28.90 -8.47 -11.50
CA GLN A 209 29.42 -7.56 -12.54
C GLN A 209 30.48 -6.60 -12.01
N PHE A 210 30.28 -6.06 -10.80
CA PHE A 210 31.21 -5.16 -10.15
C PHE A 210 32.54 -5.86 -9.84
N GLU A 211 32.50 -7.06 -9.26
CA GLU A 211 33.69 -7.86 -8.97
C GLU A 211 34.49 -8.16 -10.25
N ARG A 212 33.81 -8.58 -11.34
CA ARG A 212 34.46 -8.81 -12.63
C ARG A 212 35.11 -7.54 -13.20
N ARG A 213 34.41 -6.40 -13.18
CA ARG A 213 34.96 -5.13 -13.67
C ARG A 213 36.12 -4.64 -12.80
N SER A 214 36.00 -4.77 -11.48
CA SER A 214 37.06 -4.40 -10.54
C SER A 214 38.31 -5.24 -10.80
N GLU A 215 38.16 -6.54 -11.04
CA GLU A 215 39.30 -7.40 -11.36
C GLU A 215 39.90 -7.08 -12.74
N GLN A 216 39.08 -6.86 -13.76
CA GLN A 216 39.55 -6.43 -15.09
C GLN A 216 40.32 -5.10 -15.00
N LEU A 217 39.80 -4.12 -14.24
CA LEU A 217 40.47 -2.85 -14.02
C LEU A 217 41.76 -3.01 -13.24
N ARG A 218 41.80 -3.88 -12.22
CA ARG A 218 43.02 -4.18 -11.45
C ARG A 218 44.10 -4.77 -12.34
N VAL A 219 43.76 -5.80 -13.12
CA VAL A 219 44.67 -6.46 -14.06
C VAL A 219 45.16 -5.48 -15.12
N ALA A 220 44.26 -4.68 -15.71
CA ALA A 220 44.63 -3.67 -16.71
C ALA A 220 45.53 -2.58 -16.11
N ASN A 221 45.28 -2.14 -14.87
CA ASN A 221 46.12 -1.16 -14.19
C ASN A 221 47.51 -1.73 -13.89
N GLU A 222 47.60 -2.97 -13.40
CA GLU A 222 48.87 -3.65 -13.15
C GLU A 222 49.66 -3.88 -14.45
N TRP A 223 48.98 -4.22 -15.54
CA TRP A 223 49.60 -4.33 -16.86
C TRP A 223 50.12 -2.98 -17.35
N LEU A 224 49.31 -1.92 -17.28
CA LEU A 224 49.69 -0.57 -17.72
C LEU A 224 50.88 -0.04 -16.90
N ARG A 225 50.90 -0.28 -15.59
CA ARG A 225 52.03 0.09 -14.71
C ARG A 225 53.32 -0.61 -15.13
N ARG A 226 53.26 -1.89 -15.52
CA ARG A 226 54.43 -2.64 -16.03
C ARG A 226 54.91 -2.08 -17.36
N GLU A 227 54.01 -1.86 -18.31
CA GLU A 227 54.34 -1.27 -19.62
C GLU A 227 54.99 0.12 -19.46
N VAL A 228 54.46 0.97 -18.56
CA VAL A 228 55.06 2.28 -18.25
C VAL A 228 56.46 2.13 -17.65
N ALA A 229 56.65 1.21 -16.69
CA ALA A 229 57.96 0.98 -16.09
C ALA A 229 58.99 0.50 -17.12
N GLU A 230 58.61 -0.43 -18.00
CA GLU A 230 59.47 -0.94 -19.08
C GLU A 230 59.82 0.15 -20.11
N ARG A 231 58.84 0.99 -20.49
CA ARG A 231 59.09 2.16 -21.35
C ARG A 231 60.08 3.13 -20.71
N VAL A 232 59.87 3.51 -19.45
CA VAL A 232 60.77 4.41 -18.73
C VAL A 232 62.20 3.84 -18.64
N GLU A 233 62.34 2.53 -18.41
CA GLU A 233 63.65 1.87 -18.43
C GLU A 233 64.30 1.93 -19.81
N SER A 234 63.55 1.62 -20.87
CA SER A 234 64.05 1.66 -22.25
C SER A 234 64.46 3.07 -22.69
N GLU A 235 63.67 4.09 -22.32
CA GLU A 235 63.99 5.50 -22.56
C GLU A 235 65.25 5.91 -21.79
N GLY A 236 65.41 5.43 -20.55
CA GLY A 236 66.62 5.63 -19.76
C GLY A 236 67.87 5.04 -20.41
N LYS A 237 67.80 3.80 -20.91
CA LYS A 237 68.90 3.14 -21.64
C LYS A 237 69.26 3.90 -22.92
N LEU A 238 68.26 4.32 -23.69
CA LEU A 238 68.47 5.09 -24.91
C LEU A 238 69.18 6.42 -24.61
N ARG A 239 68.76 7.13 -23.55
CA ARG A 239 69.44 8.35 -23.10
C ARG A 239 70.88 8.07 -22.67
N SER A 240 71.14 7.01 -21.91
CA SER A 240 72.53 6.69 -21.52
C SER A 240 73.42 6.35 -22.70
N TYR A 241 72.90 5.65 -23.72
CA TYR A 241 73.66 5.39 -24.95
C TYR A 241 73.91 6.66 -25.76
N GLN A 242 72.94 7.57 -25.82
CA GLN A 242 73.15 8.88 -26.45
C GLN A 242 74.22 9.69 -25.71
N ASP A 243 74.20 9.74 -24.38
CA ASP A 243 75.20 10.44 -23.57
C ASP A 243 76.60 9.83 -23.74
N GLU A 244 76.69 8.49 -23.81
CA GLU A 244 77.95 7.79 -24.06
C GLU A 244 78.48 8.06 -25.48
N LEU A 245 77.62 8.02 -26.50
CA LEU A 245 77.97 8.37 -27.88
C LEU A 245 78.46 9.81 -27.97
N ILE A 246 77.73 10.78 -27.42
CA ILE A 246 78.13 12.19 -27.36
C ILE A 246 79.49 12.34 -26.67
N ARG A 247 79.75 11.58 -25.60
CA ARG A 247 81.05 11.59 -24.91
C ARG A 247 82.16 11.04 -25.78
N THR A 248 81.94 9.94 -26.49
CA THR A 248 82.94 9.37 -27.42
C THR A 248 83.18 10.27 -28.65
N GLU A 249 82.13 10.89 -29.19
CA GLU A 249 82.22 11.85 -30.29
C GLU A 249 83.02 13.09 -29.86
N ASN A 250 82.73 13.65 -28.68
CA ASN A 250 83.53 14.74 -28.11
C ASN A 250 85.00 14.34 -27.94
N LEU A 251 85.30 13.13 -27.47
CA LEU A 251 86.69 12.64 -27.34
C LEU A 251 87.38 12.47 -28.70
N ALA A 252 86.67 11.98 -29.71
CA ALA A 252 87.20 11.82 -31.06
C ALA A 252 87.46 13.18 -31.73
N VAL A 253 86.54 14.15 -31.59
CA VAL A 253 86.71 15.52 -32.06
C VAL A 253 87.90 16.19 -31.38
N ILE A 254 88.02 16.05 -30.05
CA ILE A 254 89.19 16.54 -29.29
C ILE A 254 90.47 15.86 -29.78
N GLY A 255 90.45 14.55 -30.05
CA GLY A 255 91.60 13.81 -30.58
C GLY A 255 92.03 14.26 -31.98
N GLN A 256 91.08 14.46 -32.90
CA GLN A 256 91.34 14.96 -34.25
C GLN A 256 91.88 16.40 -34.22
N MET A 257 91.28 17.26 -33.40
CA MET A 257 91.80 18.62 -33.20
C MET A 257 93.15 18.64 -32.51
N SER A 258 93.42 17.73 -31.56
CA SER A 258 94.73 17.64 -30.87
C SER A 258 95.84 17.15 -31.80
N ALA A 259 95.55 16.21 -32.69
CA ALA A 259 96.48 15.78 -33.73
C ALA A 259 96.73 16.89 -34.76
N GLY A 260 95.68 17.63 -35.16
CA GLY A 260 95.80 18.83 -35.97
C GLY A 260 96.65 19.91 -35.30
N LEU A 261 96.39 20.20 -34.02
CA LEU A 261 97.15 21.16 -33.22
C LEU A 261 98.61 20.73 -33.04
N ALA A 262 98.87 19.44 -32.83
CA ALA A 262 100.23 18.92 -32.77
C ALA A 262 100.95 19.10 -34.10
N HIS A 263 100.27 18.87 -35.23
CA HIS A 263 100.84 19.10 -36.56
C HIS A 263 101.09 20.59 -36.83
N GLU A 264 100.18 21.46 -36.41
CA GLU A 264 100.31 22.92 -36.53
C GLU A 264 101.30 23.55 -35.55
N ILE A 265 101.59 22.91 -34.41
CA ILE A 265 102.66 23.32 -33.49
C ILE A 265 104.02 22.80 -33.96
N ASN A 266 104.08 21.59 -34.54
CA ASN A 266 105.33 21.06 -35.07
C ASN A 266 105.83 21.87 -36.28
N GLN A 267 104.93 22.49 -37.06
CA GLN A 267 105.29 23.34 -38.19
C GLN A 267 106.16 24.57 -37.80
N PRO A 268 105.74 25.46 -36.88
CA PRO A 268 106.56 26.58 -36.44
C PRO A 268 107.80 26.10 -35.69
N LEU A 269 107.73 25.00 -34.92
CA LEU A 269 108.92 24.44 -34.25
C LEU A 269 109.96 23.92 -35.23
N ALA A 270 109.56 23.18 -36.26
CA ALA A 270 110.45 22.72 -37.32
C ALA A 270 111.02 23.91 -38.11
N ALA A 271 110.21 24.94 -38.38
CA ALA A 271 110.68 26.17 -39.01
C ALA A 271 111.69 26.93 -38.12
N MET A 272 111.43 27.03 -36.82
CA MET A 272 112.35 27.64 -35.83
C MET A 272 113.66 26.86 -35.71
N ALA A 273 113.59 25.52 -35.68
CA ALA A 273 114.77 24.66 -35.68
C ALA A 273 115.59 24.84 -36.95
N THR A 274 114.94 24.88 -38.12
CA THR A 274 115.58 25.12 -39.42
C THR A 274 116.20 26.52 -39.50
N LEU A 275 115.51 27.54 -38.96
CA LEU A 275 116.03 28.91 -38.86
C LEU A 275 117.25 28.98 -37.94
N SER A 276 117.22 28.30 -36.79
CA SER A 276 118.37 28.20 -35.89
C SER A 276 119.54 27.47 -36.55
N GLU A 277 119.32 26.35 -37.24
CA GLU A 277 120.37 25.65 -38.00
C GLU A 277 120.96 26.54 -39.12
N ASN A 278 120.10 27.27 -39.83
CA ASN A 278 120.54 28.22 -40.86
C ASN A 278 121.34 29.38 -40.26
N ALA A 279 120.92 29.92 -39.11
CA ALA A 279 121.66 30.97 -38.40
C ALA A 279 123.05 30.49 -37.96
N VAL A 280 123.16 29.26 -37.45
CA VAL A 280 124.44 28.63 -37.11
C VAL A 280 125.33 28.48 -38.34
N ARG A 281 124.79 28.02 -39.47
CA ARG A 281 125.54 27.91 -40.75
C ARG A 281 125.97 29.28 -41.30
N PHE A 282 125.16 30.31 -41.17
CA PHE A 282 125.52 31.67 -41.61
C PHE A 282 126.66 32.25 -40.77
N LEU A 283 126.65 32.02 -39.45
CA LEU A 283 127.74 32.42 -38.56
C LEU A 283 129.06 31.71 -38.91
N GLN A 284 129.00 30.43 -39.28
CA GLN A 284 130.17 29.68 -39.75
C GLN A 284 130.72 30.19 -41.09
N ARG A 285 129.87 30.65 -42.02
CA ARG A 285 130.30 31.23 -43.31
C ARG A 285 130.83 32.66 -43.22
N GLY A 286 130.34 33.48 -42.30
CA GLY A 286 130.81 34.86 -42.09
C GLY A 286 132.25 34.97 -41.56
N ALA A 287 132.77 33.91 -40.93
CA ALA A 287 134.14 33.89 -40.40
C ALA A 287 135.23 33.65 -41.48
N ALA A 288 134.86 33.17 -42.68
CA ALA A 288 135.82 32.78 -43.73
C ALA A 288 136.25 33.90 -44.69
N TYR A 289 135.62 35.09 -44.67
CA TYR A 289 135.86 36.18 -45.63
C TYR A 289 136.85 37.28 -45.17
N ARG A 290 137.37 37.23 -43.92
CA ARG A 290 138.23 38.30 -43.36
C ARG A 290 139.75 38.03 -43.44
N ARG A 291 140.21 37.08 -44.27
CA ARG A 291 141.64 36.74 -44.37
C ARG A 291 142.05 36.54 -45.85
N CYS A 292 142.91 37.44 -46.33
CA CYS A 292 143.70 37.43 -47.58
C CYS A 292 143.12 38.08 -48.87
N SER A 293 143.52 39.33 -49.14
CA SER A 293 143.76 39.85 -50.50
C SER A 293 144.88 40.91 -50.58
N SER A 294 145.75 40.73 -51.58
CA SER A 294 146.93 41.51 -52.07
C SER A 294 148.29 41.11 -51.47
N THR A 295 149.27 40.59 -52.24
CA THR A 295 149.80 41.05 -53.55
C THR A 295 150.23 39.92 -54.53
N THR A 296 150.16 40.25 -55.82
CA THR A 296 150.40 39.57 -57.14
C THR A 296 151.90 39.28 -57.45
N PRO A 297 152.37 38.66 -58.59
CA PRO A 297 151.71 38.30 -59.88
C PRO A 297 152.12 36.96 -60.61
N THR A 298 151.51 36.78 -61.80
CA THR A 298 152.01 36.20 -63.10
C THR A 298 151.88 34.71 -63.51
N ALA A 299 151.01 34.51 -64.53
CA ALA A 299 151.11 33.75 -65.79
C ALA A 299 151.45 32.23 -65.86
N ALA A 300 150.54 31.42 -66.44
CA ALA A 300 150.66 30.76 -67.77
C ALA A 300 149.80 29.47 -67.96
N HIS A 301 149.12 29.40 -69.12
CA HIS A 301 148.83 28.23 -70.01
C HIS A 301 148.14 26.92 -69.53
N GLY A 302 147.06 26.54 -70.24
CA GLY A 302 146.85 25.16 -70.73
C GLY A 302 145.46 24.49 -70.43
N PRO A 303 144.80 23.76 -71.38
CA PRO A 303 143.33 23.58 -71.38
C PRO A 303 142.80 22.12 -71.43
N LYS A 304 141.45 22.01 -71.57
CA LYS A 304 140.55 20.87 -71.92
C LYS A 304 139.89 20.17 -70.71
N GLY A 305 138.59 20.28 -70.49
CA GLY A 305 137.46 19.62 -71.21
C GLY A 305 136.82 18.62 -70.24
N ARG A 306 135.52 18.25 -70.20
CA ARG A 306 134.38 18.36 -71.11
C ARG A 306 133.19 17.60 -70.45
N ILE A 307 131.98 18.21 -70.37
CA ILE A 307 130.60 17.64 -70.57
C ILE A 307 130.14 16.52 -69.57
N ALA A 308 128.91 16.37 -69.05
CA ALA A 308 127.53 16.54 -69.53
C ALA A 308 126.55 16.33 -68.33
N ARG A 309 125.48 17.13 -68.16
CA ARG A 309 124.08 16.92 -68.61
C ARG A 309 123.18 16.13 -67.63
N THR A 310 122.20 16.78 -66.96
CA THR A 310 120.76 17.00 -67.32
C THR A 310 119.91 15.73 -67.17
N ARG A 311 118.65 15.67 -66.68
CA ARG A 311 117.44 16.53 -66.75
C ARG A 311 116.27 15.80 -65.97
N PRO A 312 114.97 16.20 -66.01
CA PRO A 312 114.18 16.41 -64.77
C PRO A 312 112.66 16.04 -64.86
N ILE A 313 111.82 16.64 -63.98
CA ILE A 313 110.43 17.16 -64.16
C ILE A 313 109.19 16.21 -64.30
N SER A 314 108.10 16.69 -63.65
CA SER A 314 106.64 16.61 -63.93
C SER A 314 105.81 15.56 -63.18
N ALA A 315 104.50 15.68 -62.97
CA ALA A 315 103.49 16.75 -62.79
C ALA A 315 102.10 16.07 -62.81
N ARG A 316 101.04 16.80 -62.39
CA ARG A 316 99.60 16.68 -62.78
C ARG A 316 98.74 15.60 -62.08
N SER A 317 97.66 16.00 -61.37
CA SER A 317 96.26 16.27 -61.81
C SER A 317 95.42 14.97 -61.86
N SER A 318 94.12 14.85 -61.55
CA SER A 318 92.96 15.75 -61.60
C SER A 318 91.71 14.95 -61.14
N CYS A 319 90.63 15.65 -60.74
CA CYS A 319 89.19 15.36 -61.01
C CYS A 319 88.56 14.02 -60.56
N ALA A 320 87.26 13.84 -60.31
CA ALA A 320 86.06 14.68 -60.20
C ALA A 320 84.88 13.77 -59.79
N SER A 321 83.75 14.39 -59.40
CA SER A 321 82.34 13.97 -59.62
C SER A 321 81.78 12.73 -58.90
N ALA A 322 80.50 12.60 -58.57
CA ALA A 322 79.31 13.46 -58.49
C ALA A 322 78.11 12.56 -58.08
N CYS A 323 76.97 13.20 -57.77
CA CYS A 323 75.57 12.70 -57.71
C CYS A 323 75.15 11.92 -56.44
N TRP A 324 74.20 12.38 -55.60
CA TRP A 324 72.81 12.87 -55.73
C TRP A 324 71.71 11.80 -55.60
N SER A 325 70.70 12.14 -54.77
CA SER A 325 69.31 11.64 -54.66
C SER A 325 69.15 10.20 -54.16
N THR A 326 68.27 9.85 -53.21
CA THR A 326 67.00 10.45 -52.74
C THR A 326 66.74 9.96 -51.32
#